data_AF-A0A4R4ZYG9-F1
#
_entry.id   AF-A0A4R4ZYG9-F1
#
_cell.length_a   1.000
_cell.length_b   1.000
_cell.length_c   1.000
_cell.angle_alpha   90.00
_cell.angle_beta   90.00
_cell.angle_gamma   90.00
#
_symmetry.space_group_name_H-M   'P 1'
#
loop_
_entity.id
_entity.type
_entity.pdbx_description
1 polymer ?
#
loop_
_entity_poly.entity_id
_entity_poly.type
_entity_poly.pdbx_seq_one_letter_code
_entity_poly.pdbx_strand_id
1 'polypeptide(L)'
;MQGEATLRLLDKADKEIQKLPRVVKGAIYEFQHDFRKNPDARGLRLKQLQGHTRLYSARISAEYRALLLHAGSRDYILVAVRHRKDVYDNLDRYQYKINDVTGAIEFVDLVSVEENVST
;
A
#
# COMPACT_ATOMS: atom_id res chain seq x y z
N MET A 1 -7.81 24.65 3.46
CA MET A 1 -6.94 23.63 4.09
C MET A 1 -7.35 22.29 3.54
N GLN A 2 -6.44 21.60 2.88
CA GLN A 2 -6.69 20.28 2.31
C GLN A 2 -6.60 19.27 3.48
N GLY A 3 -7.73 18.63 3.86
CA GLY A 3 -7.87 17.85 5.11
C GLY A 3 -7.02 16.58 5.24
N GLU A 4 -6.88 16.05 6.45
CA GLU A 4 -6.11 14.83 6.73
C GLU A 4 -6.60 13.63 5.90
N ALA A 5 -5.70 12.67 5.69
CA ALA A 5 -5.99 11.41 4.99
C ALA A 5 -6.21 10.28 5.98
N THR A 6 -7.14 9.39 5.65
CA THR A 6 -7.27 8.11 6.35
C THR A 6 -6.29 7.12 5.76
N LEU A 7 -5.52 6.45 6.62
CA LEU A 7 -4.67 5.32 6.21
C LEU A 7 -4.97 4.10 7.07
N ARG A 8 -5.68 3.14 6.47
CA ARG A 8 -5.96 1.82 7.04
C ARG A 8 -4.86 0.84 6.64
N LEU A 9 -4.65 -0.20 7.44
CA LEU A 9 -3.68 -1.25 7.17
C LEU A 9 -4.41 -2.56 6.93
N LEU A 10 -4.07 -3.26 5.85
CA LEU A 10 -4.57 -4.62 5.62
C LEU A 10 -3.86 -5.59 6.57
N ASP A 11 -4.58 -6.52 7.18
CA ASP A 11 -4.02 -7.47 8.14
C ASP A 11 -2.83 -8.26 7.58
N LYS A 12 -2.89 -8.65 6.30
CA LYS A 12 -1.78 -9.31 5.61
C LYS A 12 -0.55 -8.40 5.51
N ALA A 13 -0.76 -7.11 5.23
CA ALA A 13 0.33 -6.13 5.19
C ALA A 13 0.94 -5.93 6.57
N ASP A 14 0.13 -5.86 7.63
CA ASP A 14 0.64 -5.78 9.01
C ASP A 14 1.52 -6.99 9.34
N LYS A 15 1.04 -8.20 9.09
CA LYS A 15 1.81 -9.45 9.31
C LYS A 15 3.16 -9.45 8.61
N GLU A 16 3.22 -8.98 7.36
CA GLU A 16 4.49 -8.86 6.63
C GLU A 16 5.39 -7.76 7.20
N ILE A 17 4.82 -6.62 7.60
CA ILE A 17 5.57 -5.52 8.22
C ILE A 17 6.21 -5.98 9.53
N GLN A 18 5.51 -6.79 10.34
CA GLN A 18 6.05 -7.27 11.62
C GLN A 18 7.36 -8.07 11.45
N LYS A 19 7.51 -8.77 10.32
CA LYS A 19 8.71 -9.56 9.97
C LYS A 19 9.91 -8.69 9.55
N LEU A 20 9.71 -7.40 9.28
CA LEU A 20 10.77 -6.51 8.82
C LEU A 20 11.72 -6.06 9.94
N PRO A 21 12.97 -5.67 9.61
CA PRO A 21 13.91 -5.12 10.58
C PRO A 21 13.35 -3.89 11.30
N ARG A 22 13.73 -3.69 12.57
CA ARG A 22 13.23 -2.58 13.41
C ARG A 22 13.40 -1.20 12.77
N VAL A 23 14.51 -0.96 12.08
CA VAL A 23 14.77 0.29 11.37
C VAL A 23 13.73 0.53 10.27
N VAL A 24 13.36 -0.52 9.53
CA VAL A 24 12.34 -0.42 8.47
C VAL A 24 10.97 -0.17 9.08
N LYS A 25 10.63 -0.84 10.19
CA LYS A 25 9.38 -0.62 10.92
C LYS A 25 9.25 0.82 11.44
N GLY A 26 10.34 1.41 11.95
CA GLY A 26 10.39 2.83 12.33
C GLY A 26 10.06 3.76 11.15
N ALA A 27 10.70 3.55 10.00
CA ALA A 27 10.43 4.34 8.81
C ALA A 27 8.99 4.19 8.29
N ILE A 28 8.39 2.99 8.42
CA ILE A 28 6.98 2.77 8.07
C ILE A 28 6.06 3.56 9.02
N TYR A 29 6.35 3.58 10.32
CA TYR A 29 5.56 4.34 11.29
C TYR A 29 5.61 5.85 10.99
N GLU A 30 6.80 6.39 10.73
CA GLU A 30 6.97 7.80 10.32
C GLU A 30 6.21 8.09 9.03
N PHE A 31 6.35 7.23 8.02
CA PHE A 31 5.57 7.33 6.78
C PHE A 31 4.05 7.36 7.05
N GLN A 32 3.53 6.47 7.90
CA GLN A 32 2.10 6.41 8.20
C GLN A 32 1.61 7.70 8.88
N HIS A 33 2.41 8.29 9.78
CA HIS A 33 2.11 9.56 10.42
C HIS A 33 2.07 10.71 9.38
N ASP A 34 3.14 10.85 8.59
CA ASP A 34 3.27 11.90 7.58
C ASP A 34 2.21 11.80 6.49
N PHE A 35 1.91 10.57 6.06
CA PHE A 35 0.92 10.32 5.02
C PHE A 35 -0.49 10.71 5.47
N ARG A 36 -0.88 10.38 6.72
CA ARG A 36 -2.18 10.82 7.27
C ARG A 36 -2.26 12.33 7.38
N LYS A 37 -1.15 13.00 7.72
CA LYS A 37 -1.09 14.45 7.81
C LYS A 37 -1.20 15.13 6.44
N ASN A 38 -0.44 14.67 5.45
CA ASN A 38 -0.44 15.22 4.10
C ASN A 38 0.09 14.21 3.06
N PRO A 39 -0.79 13.47 2.35
CA PRO A 39 -0.38 12.48 1.36
C PRO A 39 0.29 13.10 0.11
N ASP A 40 0.08 14.39 -0.14
CA ASP A 40 0.61 15.13 -1.29
C ASP A 40 1.99 15.74 -1.01
N ALA A 41 2.57 15.49 0.17
CA ALA A 41 3.91 15.94 0.50
C ALA A 41 4.93 15.40 -0.53
N ARG A 42 5.71 16.31 -1.13
CA ARG A 42 6.68 15.97 -2.20
C ARG A 42 7.63 14.83 -1.84
N GLY A 43 7.96 14.68 -0.56
CA GLY A 43 8.81 13.59 -0.05
C GLY A 43 8.19 12.20 -0.21
N LEU A 44 6.87 12.08 -0.10
CA LEU A 44 6.13 10.81 -0.23
C LEU A 44 6.06 10.34 -1.68
N ARG A 45 6.22 11.24 -2.66
CA ARG A 45 6.16 10.90 -4.10
C ARG A 45 4.98 9.98 -4.43
N LEU A 46 3.81 10.29 -3.88
CA LEU A 46 2.59 9.52 -4.11
C LEU A 46 2.25 9.56 -5.61
N LYS A 47 2.12 8.38 -6.22
CA LYS A 47 1.84 8.24 -7.65
C LYS A 47 0.92 7.07 -7.91
N GLN A 48 -0.04 7.25 -8.81
CA GLN A 48 -0.83 6.17 -9.36
C GLN A 48 0.08 5.26 -10.21
N LEU A 49 -0.13 3.95 -10.11
CA LEU A 49 0.58 2.96 -10.93
C LEU A 49 -0.08 2.84 -12.30
N GLN A 50 0.74 2.84 -13.35
CA GLN A 50 0.26 2.72 -14.73
C GLN A 50 -0.53 1.42 -14.92
N GLY A 51 -1.64 1.49 -15.65
CA GLY A 51 -2.52 0.33 -15.88
C GLY A 51 -3.50 0.03 -14.74
N HIS A 52 -3.42 0.73 -13.60
CA HIS A 52 -4.32 0.53 -12.47
C HIS A 52 -5.03 1.84 -12.08
N THR A 53 -6.35 1.78 -11.90
CA THR A 53 -7.17 2.97 -11.63
C THR A 53 -7.07 3.47 -10.18
N ARG A 54 -6.78 2.58 -9.22
CA ARG A 54 -6.74 2.91 -7.78
C ARG A 54 -5.53 2.38 -7.03
N LEU A 55 -4.56 1.80 -7.73
CA LEU A 55 -3.32 1.32 -7.11
C LEU A 55 -2.28 2.43 -7.19
N TYR A 56 -1.67 2.74 -6.05
CA TYR A 56 -0.71 3.82 -5.87
C TYR A 56 0.55 3.28 -5.22
N SER A 57 1.66 3.98 -5.47
CA SER A 57 2.90 3.82 -4.72
C SER A 57 3.27 5.12 -4.02
N ALA A 58 3.78 5.00 -2.80
CA ALA A 58 4.41 6.08 -2.07
C ALA A 58 5.78 5.65 -1.53
N ARG A 59 6.67 6.61 -1.34
CA ARG A 59 8.01 6.44 -0.79
C ARG A 59 7.93 6.38 0.73
N ILE A 60 8.43 5.28 1.29
CA ILE A 60 8.73 5.16 2.72
C ILE A 60 10.18 5.57 2.96
N SER A 61 11.10 5.06 2.14
CA SER A 61 12.53 5.37 2.26
C SER A 61 13.25 5.27 0.91
N ALA A 62 14.59 5.31 0.93
CA ALA A 62 15.41 5.04 -0.25
C ALA A 62 15.09 3.68 -0.89
N GLU A 63 14.91 2.67 -0.06
CA GLU A 63 14.80 1.28 -0.46
C GLU A 63 13.37 0.75 -0.41
N TYR A 64 12.46 1.36 0.35
CA TYR A 64 11.10 0.82 0.53
C TYR A 64 10.00 1.74 -0.02
N ARG A 65 8.97 1.09 -0.56
CA ARG A 65 7.76 1.70 -1.10
C ARG A 65 6.52 1.07 -0.47
N ALA A 66 5.54 1.92 -0.16
CA ALA A 66 4.18 1.52 0.15
C ALA A 66 3.43 1.24 -1.16
N LEU A 67 2.67 0.16 -1.20
CA LEU A 67 1.58 -0.05 -2.16
C LEU A 67 0.26 0.26 -1.46
N LEU A 68 -0.53 1.10 -2.11
CA LEU A 68 -1.73 1.69 -1.54
C LEU A 68 -2.91 1.47 -2.49
N LEU A 69 -4.07 1.10 -1.96
CA LEU A 69 -5.33 1.29 -2.67
C LEU A 69 -5.95 2.63 -2.28
N HIS A 70 -6.43 3.37 -3.29
CA HIS A 70 -7.19 4.60 -3.11
C HIS A 70 -8.69 4.30 -3.07
N ALA A 71 -9.25 4.34 -1.87
CA ALA A 71 -10.66 4.05 -1.60
C ALA A 71 -11.62 5.19 -1.96
N GLY A 72 -11.09 6.31 -2.44
CA GLY A 72 -11.85 7.52 -2.75
C GLY A 72 -11.41 8.68 -1.87
N SER A 73 -11.69 9.91 -2.29
CA SER A 73 -11.34 11.13 -1.56
C SER A 73 -9.88 11.11 -1.04
N ARG A 74 -9.68 11.05 0.29
CA ARG A 74 -8.37 10.91 0.92
C ARG A 74 -8.26 9.63 1.77
N ASP A 75 -9.01 8.60 1.40
CA ASP A 75 -8.99 7.32 2.07
C ASP A 75 -8.08 6.34 1.33
N TYR A 76 -7.10 5.81 2.06
CA TYR A 76 -6.11 4.88 1.53
C TYR A 76 -6.01 3.63 2.41
N ILE A 77 -5.64 2.53 1.77
CA ILE A 77 -5.39 1.25 2.43
C ILE A 77 -3.97 0.80 2.06
N LEU A 78 -3.10 0.63 3.06
CA LEU A 78 -1.76 0.05 2.89
C LEU A 78 -1.88 -1.46 2.72
N VAL A 79 -1.57 -1.94 1.52
CA VAL A 79 -1.75 -3.36 1.14
C VAL A 79 -0.45 -4.13 1.10
N ALA A 80 0.69 -3.44 0.95
CA ALA A 80 2.01 -4.03 1.09
C ALA A 80 3.09 -2.97 1.29
N VAL A 81 4.19 -3.38 1.91
CA VAL A 81 5.47 -2.67 1.89
C VAL A 81 6.45 -3.52 1.11
N ARG A 82 7.08 -2.96 0.08
CA ARG A 82 7.99 -3.69 -0.81
C ARG A 82 9.29 -2.93 -1.00
N HIS A 83 10.36 -3.66 -1.27
CA HIS A 83 11.60 -3.07 -1.73
C HIS A 83 11.37 -2.40 -3.09
N ARG A 84 12.08 -1.31 -3.39
CA ARG A 84 11.83 -0.46 -4.58
C ARG A 84 12.01 -1.19 -5.91
N LYS A 85 12.79 -2.28 -5.90
CA LYS A 85 13.04 -3.13 -7.08
C LYS A 85 11.85 -4.04 -7.38
N ASP A 86 11.14 -4.47 -6.34
CA ASP A 86 10.13 -5.53 -6.46
C ASP A 86 8.70 -4.99 -6.27
N VAL A 87 8.56 -3.67 -6.06
CA VAL A 87 7.27 -3.03 -5.78
C VAL A 87 6.33 -3.07 -6.98
N TYR A 88 6.86 -3.27 -8.19
CA TYR A 88 6.08 -3.32 -9.42
C TYR A 88 5.79 -4.76 -9.88
N ASP A 89 6.24 -5.76 -9.12
CA ASP A 89 6.07 -7.16 -9.48
C ASP A 89 4.72 -7.69 -9.00
N ASN A 90 4.06 -8.46 -9.88
CA ASN A 90 2.81 -9.17 -9.58
C ASN A 90 1.71 -8.27 -9.01
N LEU A 91 1.55 -7.05 -9.55
CA LEU A 91 0.53 -6.09 -9.10
C LEU A 91 -0.90 -6.62 -9.23
N ASP A 92 -1.12 -7.51 -10.19
CA ASP A 92 -2.41 -8.19 -10.42
C ASP A 92 -2.86 -9.07 -9.24
N ARG A 93 -2.00 -9.30 -8.25
CA ARG A 93 -2.36 -10.00 -7.01
C ARG A 93 -3.15 -9.13 -6.03
N TYR A 94 -3.16 -7.81 -6.21
CA TYR A 94 -3.88 -6.87 -5.34
C TYR A 94 -5.28 -6.56 -5.90
N GLN A 95 -6.02 -7.58 -6.35
CA GLN A 95 -7.37 -7.37 -6.89
C GLN A 95 -8.35 -7.00 -5.79
N TYR A 96 -9.28 -6.13 -6.15
CA TYR A 96 -10.31 -5.63 -5.26
C TYR A 96 -11.60 -5.46 -6.04
N LYS A 97 -12.73 -5.56 -5.34
CA LYS A 97 -14.05 -5.19 -5.80
C LYS A 97 -14.49 -3.94 -5.08
N ILE A 98 -15.30 -3.14 -5.75
CA ILE A 98 -15.95 -1.99 -5.16
C ILE A 98 -17.42 -2.32 -5.09
N ASN A 99 -18.01 -2.13 -3.92
CA ASN A 99 -19.45 -2.07 -3.82
C ASN A 99 -19.89 -0.68 -4.27
N ASP A 100 -20.43 -0.57 -5.48
CA ASP A 100 -20.80 0.73 -6.09
C ASP A 100 -21.91 1.47 -5.33
N VAL A 101 -22.66 0.77 -4.47
CA VAL A 101 -23.72 1.35 -3.64
C VAL A 101 -23.16 1.98 -2.37
N THR A 102 -22.21 1.31 -1.71
CA THR A 102 -21.66 1.76 -0.42
C THR A 102 -20.30 2.46 -0.54
N GLY A 103 -19.63 2.36 -1.69
CA GLY A 103 -18.24 2.79 -1.88
C GLY A 103 -17.22 1.91 -1.15
N ALA A 104 -17.65 0.81 -0.53
CA ALA A 104 -16.75 -0.08 0.19
C ALA A 104 -15.82 -0.81 -0.79
N ILE A 105 -14.52 -0.81 -0.48
CA ILE A 105 -13.56 -1.68 -1.16
C ILE A 105 -13.52 -3.01 -0.43
N GLU A 106 -13.83 -4.08 -1.15
CA GLU A 106 -13.66 -5.45 -0.72
C GLU A 106 -12.42 -6.03 -1.41
N PHE A 107 -11.48 -6.56 -0.63
CA PHE A 107 -10.32 -7.23 -1.19
C PHE A 107 -10.71 -8.63 -1.62
N VAL A 108 -10.46 -8.96 -2.88
CA VAL A 108 -10.58 -10.34 -3.33
C VAL A 108 -9.23 -10.96 -3.07
N ASP A 109 -9.10 -11.68 -1.95
CA ASP A 109 -7.92 -12.50 -1.68
C ASP A 109 -7.78 -13.51 -2.83
N LEU A 110 -6.94 -13.21 -3.80
CA LEU A 110 -6.54 -14.18 -4.81
C LEU A 110 -5.42 -15.01 -4.22
N VAL A 111 -5.78 -16.27 -3.99
CA VAL A 111 -4.95 -17.42 -3.68
C VAL A 111 -3.49 -17.16 -4.01
N SER A 112 -2.65 -17.10 -2.98
CA SER A 112 -1.23 -17.27 -3.11
C SER A 112 -0.98 -18.66 -3.70
N VAL A 113 -0.72 -18.74 -5.01
CA VAL A 113 0.02 -19.87 -5.55
C VAL A 113 1.44 -19.66 -5.05
N GLU A 114 1.73 -20.20 -3.86
CA GLU A 114 3.10 -20.43 -3.44
C GLU A 114 3.67 -21.48 -4.40
N GLU A 115 4.39 -21.03 -5.43
CA GLU A 115 5.29 -21.91 -6.17
C GLU A 115 6.42 -22.34 -5.23
N ASN A 116 6.17 -23.40 -4.46
CA ASN A 116 7.22 -24.24 -3.91
C ASN A 116 7.83 -25.03 -5.07
N VAL A 117 8.73 -24.39 -5.83
CA VAL A 117 9.69 -25.15 -6.66
C VAL A 117 10.88 -25.49 -5.76
N SER A 118 10.68 -26.52 -4.95
CA SER A 118 11.80 -27.28 -4.39
C SER A 118 12.25 -28.27 -5.47
N THR A 119 13.38 -27.97 -6.10
CA THR A 119 14.16 -28.95 -6.88
C THR A 119 15.10 -29.70 -5.94
#